data_AF-A0A7X7WY49-F1
#
_entry.id   AF-A0A7X7WY49-F1
#
_cell.length_a   1.000
_cell.length_b   1.000
_cell.length_c   1.000
_cell.angle_alpha   90.00
_cell.angle_beta   90.00
_cell.angle_gamma   90.00
#
_symmetry.space_group_name_H-M   'P 1'
#
loop_
_entity.id
_entity.type
_entity.pdbx_description
1 polymer ?
#
loop_
_entity_poly.entity_id
_entity_poly.type
_entity_poly.pdbx_seq_one_letter_code
_entity_poly.pdbx_strand_id
1 'polypeptide(L)' 'IGGQAMEAIGRQPEASNDIRSNMILSAALVEGVAFFALIVCILGYFLK' A
#
# COMPACT_ATOMS: atom_id res chain seq x y z
N ILE A 1 4.80 2.72 -5.34
CA ILE A 1 5.31 2.87 -3.95
C ILE A 1 6.61 2.09 -3.75
N GLY A 2 6.65 0.77 -4.03
CA GLY A 2 7.87 -0.03 -3.88
C GLY A 2 9.10 0.44 -4.69
N GLY A 3 8.94 0.75 -5.98
CA GLY A 3 10.06 1.21 -6.83
C GLY A 3 10.74 2.48 -6.30
N GLN A 4 9.95 3.51 -5.96
CA GLN A 4 10.47 4.76 -5.39
C GLN A 4 11.10 4.56 -4.01
N ALA A 5 10.56 3.64 -3.20
CA ALA A 5 11.16 3.28 -1.92
C ALA A 5 12.54 2.61 -2.12
N MET A 6 12.69 1.72 -3.10
CA MET A 6 13.98 1.08 -3.40
C MET A 6 15.01 2.07 -3.94
N GLU A 7 14.60 3.02 -4.78
CA GLU A 7 15.47 4.11 -5.23
C GLU A 7 15.93 5.01 -4.06
N ALA A 8 15.02 5.35 -3.15
CA ALA A 8 15.33 6.15 -1.97
C ALA A 8 16.29 5.42 -1.03
N ILE A 9 16.08 4.12 -0.78
CA ILE A 9 17.00 3.27 -0.01
C ILE A 9 18.38 3.22 -0.66
N GLY A 10 18.45 3.12 -1.99
CA GLY A 10 19.71 3.12 -2.73
C GLY A 10 20.50 4.43 -2.60
N ARG A 11 19.82 5.56 -2.43
CA ARG A 11 20.45 6.88 -2.17
C ARG A 11 20.84 7.07 -0.71
N GLN A 12 20.05 6.54 0.22
CA GLN A 12 20.22 6.71 1.66
C GLN A 12 19.96 5.38 2.40
N PRO A 13 20.97 4.51 2.51
CA PRO A 13 20.80 3.18 3.12
C PRO A 13 20.54 3.23 4.63
N GLU A 14 21.04 4.26 5.32
CA GLU A 14 20.83 4.48 6.77
C GLU A 14 19.35 4.70 7.11
N ALA A 15 18.58 5.30 6.21
CA ALA A 15 17.14 5.54 6.36
C ALA A 15 16.28 4.34 5.90
N SER A 16 16.88 3.18 5.60
CA SER A 16 16.18 2.08 4.95
C SER A 16 15.01 1.51 5.76
N ASN A 17 15.14 1.46 7.08
CA ASN A 17 14.08 0.97 7.96
C ASN A 17 12.88 1.92 7.96
N ASP A 18 13.12 3.22 8.08
CA ASP A 18 12.06 4.24 8.05
C ASP A 18 11.35 4.28 6.69
N ILE A 19 12.10 4.22 5.59
CA ILE A 19 11.53 4.18 4.23
C ILE A 19 10.67 2.93 4.05
N ARG A 20 11.15 1.75 4.49
CA ARG A 20 10.39 0.50 4.38
C ARG A 20 9.13 0.55 5.24
N SER A 21 9.21 1.06 6.46
CA SER A 21 8.05 1.20 7.36
C SER A 21 6.98 2.09 6.74
N ASN A 22 7.35 3.28 6.26
CA ASN A 22 6.44 4.21 5.59
C ASN A 22 5.86 3.63 4.29
N MET A 23 6.66 2.86 3.53
CA MET A 23 6.20 2.15 2.34
C MET A 23 5.13 1.12 2.70
N ILE A 24 5.33 0.32 3.75
CA ILE A 24 4.37 -0.69 4.20
C ILE A 24 3.08 -0.03 4.69
N LEU A 25 3.18 1.04 5.48
CA LEU A 25 2.02 1.81 5.93
C LEU A 25 1.21 2.35 4.72
N SER A 26 1.89 2.93 3.75
CA SER A 26 1.25 3.45 2.53
C SER A 26 0.60 2.34 1.72
N ALA A 27 1.25 1.17 1.59
CA ALA A 27 0.71 0.02 0.91
C ALA A 27 -0.55 -0.52 1.61
N ALA A 28 -0.53 -0.62 2.95
CA ALA A 28 -1.65 -1.09 3.74
C ALA A 28 -2.88 -0.16 3.63
N LEU A 29 -2.67 1.16 3.54
CA LEU A 29 -3.77 2.12 3.31
C LEU A 29 -4.43 1.90 1.95
N VAL A 30 -3.64 1.71 0.89
CA VAL A 30 -4.17 1.46 -0.46
C VAL A 30 -4.89 0.10 -0.52
N GLU A 31 -4.28 -0.93 0.04
CA GLU A 31 -4.85 -2.28 0.09
C GLU A 31 -6.15 -2.31 0.88
N GLY A 32 -6.22 -1.63 2.03
CA GLY A 32 -7.44 -1.53 2.84
C GLY A 32 -8.61 -0.91 2.09
N VAL A 33 -8.37 0.17 1.35
CA VAL A 33 -9.42 0.80 0.52
C VAL A 33 -9.82 -0.09 -0.65
N ALA A 34 -8.85 -0.72 -1.33
CA ALA A 34 -9.13 -1.61 -2.47
C ALA A 34 -9.93 -2.84 -2.03
N PHE A 35 -9.57 -3.45 -0.90
CA PHE A 35 -10.27 -4.59 -0.34
C PHE A 35 -11.69 -4.23 0.09
N PHE A 36 -11.87 -3.08 0.76
CA PHE A 36 -13.19 -2.59 1.13
C PHE A 36 -14.07 -2.32 -0.11
N ALA A 37 -13.52 -1.68 -1.14
CA ALA A 37 -14.23 -1.44 -2.40
C ALA A 37 -14.66 -2.76 -3.06
N LEU A 38 -13.81 -3.79 -3.07
CA LEU A 38 -14.17 -5.13 -3.56
C LEU A 38 -15.35 -5.72 -2.80
N ILE A 39 -15.37 -5.61 -1.47
CA ILE A 39 -16.50 -6.09 -0.66
C ILE A 39 -17.79 -5.37 -1.04
N VAL A 40 -17.75 -4.04 -1.17
CA VAL A 40 -18.94 -3.24 -1.55
C VAL A 40 -19.44 -3.62 -2.94
N CYS A 41 -18.54 -3.80 -3.91
CA CYS A 41 -18.89 -4.23 -5.26
C CYS A 41 -19.53 -5.63 -5.28
N ILE A 42 -18.96 -6.58 -4.55
CA ILE A 42 -19.51 -7.94 -4.44
C ILE A 42 -20.89 -7.90 -3.78
N LEU A 43 -21.03 -7.16 -2.68
CA LEU A 43 -22.30 -7.00 -1.98
C LEU A 43 -23.35 -6.36 -2.90
N GLY A 44 -23.00 -5.31 -3.63
CA GLY A 44 -23.88 -4.64 -4.59
C GLY A 44 -24.30 -5.53 -5.76
N TYR A 45 -23.44 -6.46 -6.19
CA TYR A 45 -23.77 -7.46 -7.21
C TYR A 45 -24.79 -8.48 -6.70
N PHE A 46 -24.65 -8.97 -5.46
CA PHE A 46 -25.54 -9.98 -4.88
C PHE A 46 -26.87 -9.43 -4.35
N LEU A 47 -26.92 -8.14 -3.99
CA LEU A 47 -28.15 -7.47 -3.54
C LEU A 47 -29.02 -6.93 -4.70
N LYS A 48 -28.59 -7.15 -5.95
CA LYS A 48 -29.33 -6.79 -7.16
C LYS A 48 -30.04 -8.01 -7.73
#